data_AF-A0A975YPX4-F1
#
_entry.id   AF-A0A975YPX4-F1
#
_cell.length_a   1.000
_cell.length_b   1.000
_cell.length_c   1.000
_cell.angle_alpha   90.00
_cell.angle_beta   90.00
_cell.angle_gamma   90.00
#
_symmetry.space_group_name_H-M   'P 1'
#
loop_
_entity.id
_entity.type
_entity.pdbx_description
1 polymer ?
#
loop_
_entity_poly.entity_id
_entity_poly.type
_entity_poly.pdbx_seq_one_letter_code
_entity_poly.pdbx_strand_id
1 'polypeptide(L)'
;MQAIINKLYEQQALTQDESQALFDYIIRGECEQPLMAAALTALKIKGETPDEIVGAVRALVANASPFPRPDYDFADIVGTGGDGANTINISTTSAFVAAACGVKVAKHGNRGVSSKSGSSDLLSAFGINMEMSAQNTRQALDDLGVAFLFAPQYHGGFRHAAPVRQSMKTRTIFNILGPLINPARPNIQLMGVYSPELVRPIAETMVQMGLKRAAVVHGSGLDEVAIHGETLVAEIKDGKIVEYTLTPQDFGLDSYPLQAIEGGDPQENRLIIENILTGKGTSAQVAAVAVNVALLLRMFGFEDLKANAQQAIDVMNSGKAFDLVQQLAERG
;
A
#
# COMPACT_ATOMS: atom_id res chain seq x y z
N MET A 1 23.28 -2.59 -21.14
CA MET A 1 22.06 -1.76 -21.18
C MET A 1 21.39 -1.74 -22.56
N GLN A 2 22.09 -1.39 -23.65
CA GLN A 2 21.48 -1.32 -24.99
C GLN A 2 20.70 -2.58 -25.41
N ALA A 3 21.24 -3.78 -25.14
CA ALA A 3 20.55 -5.03 -25.45
C ALA A 3 19.20 -5.19 -24.70
N ILE A 4 19.15 -4.81 -23.43
CA ILE A 4 17.93 -4.83 -22.60
C ILE A 4 16.87 -3.89 -23.18
N ILE A 5 17.29 -2.69 -23.59
CA ILE A 5 16.39 -1.68 -24.14
C ILE A 5 15.87 -2.11 -25.52
N ASN A 6 16.71 -2.69 -26.37
CA ASN A 6 16.28 -3.20 -27.68
C ASN A 6 15.24 -4.32 -27.53
N LYS A 7 15.40 -5.23 -26.55
CA LYS A 7 14.38 -6.23 -26.23
C LYS A 7 13.02 -5.60 -25.93
N LEU A 8 13.00 -4.53 -25.12
CA LEU A 8 11.75 -3.81 -24.81
C LEU A 8 11.13 -3.19 -26.07
N TYR A 9 11.93 -2.62 -26.97
CA TYR A 9 11.43 -2.08 -28.24
C TYR A 9 10.87 -3.15 -29.18
N GLU A 10 11.40 -4.38 -29.09
CA GLU A 10 10.89 -5.56 -29.76
C GLU A 10 9.71 -6.23 -29.01
N GLN A 11 9.21 -5.61 -27.94
CA GLN A 11 8.14 -6.12 -27.07
C GLN A 11 8.45 -7.48 -26.44
N GLN A 12 9.73 -7.80 -26.24
CA GLN A 12 10.17 -8.99 -25.53
C GLN A 12 10.24 -8.73 -24.03
N ALA A 13 9.79 -9.71 -23.24
CA ALA A 13 9.88 -9.64 -21.78
C ALA A 13 11.34 -9.71 -21.31
N LEU A 14 11.67 -8.91 -20.30
CA LEU A 14 12.94 -9.02 -19.59
C LEU A 14 12.89 -10.13 -18.55
N THR A 15 14.02 -10.79 -18.35
CA THR A 15 14.22 -11.64 -17.16
C THR A 15 14.29 -10.78 -15.88
N GLN A 16 14.15 -11.42 -14.71
CA GLN A 16 14.30 -10.73 -13.42
C GLN A 16 15.64 -9.99 -13.30
N ASP A 17 16.74 -10.61 -13.73
CA ASP A 17 18.08 -10.01 -13.66
C ASP A 17 18.25 -8.83 -14.62
N GLU A 18 17.68 -8.93 -15.82
CA GLU A 18 17.69 -7.83 -16.80
C GLU A 18 16.85 -6.64 -16.30
N SER A 19 15.67 -6.91 -15.73
CA SER A 19 14.86 -5.86 -15.11
C SER A 19 15.58 -5.24 -13.93
N GLN A 20 16.16 -6.05 -13.03
CA GLN A 20 16.94 -5.52 -11.90
C GLN A 20 18.08 -4.60 -12.38
N ALA A 21 18.85 -5.03 -13.40
CA ALA A 21 19.91 -4.21 -13.96
C ALA A 21 19.40 -2.90 -14.57
N LEU A 22 18.25 -2.92 -15.26
CA LEU A 22 17.62 -1.72 -15.80
C LEU A 22 17.19 -0.75 -14.69
N PHE A 23 16.55 -1.26 -13.64
CA PHE A 23 16.07 -0.41 -12.56
C PHE A 23 17.21 0.11 -11.69
N ASP A 24 18.26 -0.66 -11.44
CA ASP A 24 19.50 -0.20 -10.79
C ASP A 24 20.11 0.99 -11.55
N TYR A 25 20.20 0.87 -12.88
CA TYR A 25 20.70 1.93 -13.75
C TYR A 25 19.85 3.22 -13.68
N ILE A 26 18.52 3.08 -13.56
CA ILE A 26 17.59 4.21 -13.40
C ILE A 26 17.74 4.88 -12.03
N ILE A 27 17.66 4.11 -10.96
CA ILE A 27 17.62 4.64 -9.58
C ILE A 27 18.97 5.13 -9.05
N ARG A 28 20.09 4.74 -9.68
CA ARG A 28 21.43 5.34 -9.46
C ARG A 28 21.64 6.65 -10.23
N GLY A 29 20.70 7.04 -11.09
CA GLY A 29 20.80 8.25 -11.89
C GLY A 29 21.76 8.14 -13.08
N GLU A 30 22.07 6.92 -13.51
CA GLU A 30 22.96 6.64 -14.63
C GLU A 30 22.23 6.64 -15.98
N CYS A 31 20.89 6.51 -15.97
CA CYS A 31 20.04 6.51 -17.15
C CYS A 31 19.63 7.92 -17.58
N GLU A 32 19.93 8.28 -18.83
CA GLU A 32 19.47 9.55 -19.41
C GLU A 32 17.93 9.61 -19.53
N GLN A 33 17.36 10.81 -19.32
CA GLN A 33 15.91 10.99 -19.29
C GLN A 33 15.16 10.52 -20.55
N PRO A 34 15.63 10.81 -21.79
CA PRO A 34 14.95 10.32 -22.99
C PRO A 34 14.93 8.80 -23.07
N LEU A 35 16.02 8.15 -22.67
CA LEU A 35 16.15 6.70 -22.67
C LEU A 35 15.24 6.05 -21.61
N MET A 36 15.17 6.65 -20.42
CA MET A 36 14.26 6.23 -19.36
C MET A 36 12.80 6.33 -19.82
N ALA A 37 12.41 7.45 -20.43
CA ALA A 37 11.05 7.64 -20.94
C ALA A 37 10.70 6.59 -22.00
N ALA A 38 11.64 6.27 -22.91
CA ALA A 38 11.46 5.25 -23.93
C ALA A 38 11.31 3.85 -23.32
N ALA A 39 12.15 3.48 -22.34
CA ALA A 39 12.07 2.19 -21.66
C ALA A 39 10.75 2.02 -20.88
N LEU A 40 10.34 3.05 -20.13
CA LEU A 40 9.07 3.03 -19.38
C LEU A 40 7.85 2.97 -20.31
N THR A 41 7.91 3.66 -21.46
CA THR A 41 6.85 3.61 -22.47
C THR A 41 6.76 2.22 -23.11
N ALA A 42 7.91 1.62 -23.44
CA ALA A 42 7.95 0.28 -24.02
C ALA A 42 7.42 -0.79 -23.05
N LEU A 43 7.82 -0.74 -21.77
CA LEU A 43 7.26 -1.60 -20.71
C LEU A 43 5.74 -1.47 -20.62
N LYS A 44 5.24 -0.23 -20.58
CA LYS A 44 3.80 0.05 -20.49
C LYS A 44 3.02 -0.50 -21.70
N ILE A 45 3.53 -0.31 -22.92
CA ILE A 45 2.85 -0.75 -24.15
C ILE A 45 2.83 -2.28 -24.24
N LYS A 46 3.95 -2.92 -23.89
CA LYS A 46 4.07 -4.38 -23.85
C LYS A 46 3.19 -5.01 -22.77
N GLY A 47 3.01 -4.32 -21.65
CA GLY A 47 2.49 -4.86 -20.41
C GLY A 47 3.63 -5.44 -19.57
N GLU A 48 3.74 -4.99 -18.32
CA GLU A 48 4.73 -5.46 -17.37
C GLU A 48 4.43 -6.89 -16.90
N THR A 49 5.44 -7.74 -16.92
CA THR A 49 5.37 -9.14 -16.44
C THR A 49 5.73 -9.23 -14.97
N PRO A 50 5.29 -10.29 -14.24
CA PRO A 50 5.71 -10.49 -12.85
C PRO A 50 7.23 -10.51 -12.65
N ASP A 51 7.99 -11.13 -13.56
CA ASP A 51 9.45 -11.16 -13.50
C ASP A 51 10.08 -9.76 -13.61
N GLU A 52 9.53 -8.93 -14.50
CA GLU A 52 9.97 -7.53 -14.63
C GLU A 52 9.67 -6.72 -13.36
N ILE A 53 8.48 -6.90 -12.77
CA ILE A 53 8.10 -6.21 -11.54
C ILE A 53 9.01 -6.68 -10.38
N VAL A 54 9.27 -7.98 -10.24
CA VAL A 54 10.19 -8.53 -9.22
C VAL A 54 11.60 -7.96 -9.36
N GLY A 55 12.15 -7.93 -10.59
CA GLY A 55 13.48 -7.35 -10.83
C GLY A 55 13.54 -5.88 -10.44
N ALA A 56 12.51 -5.11 -10.78
CA ALA A 56 12.39 -3.71 -10.40
C ALA A 56 12.31 -3.53 -8.88
N VAL A 57 11.47 -4.32 -8.19
CA VAL A 57 11.36 -4.31 -6.73
C VAL A 57 12.71 -4.62 -6.08
N ARG A 58 13.44 -5.64 -6.57
CA ARG A 58 14.77 -5.99 -6.06
C ARG A 58 15.75 -4.83 -6.17
N ALA A 59 15.81 -4.16 -7.32
CA ALA A 59 16.67 -2.99 -7.50
C ALA A 59 16.31 -1.86 -6.51
N LEU A 60 15.02 -1.53 -6.39
CA LEU A 60 14.55 -0.45 -5.53
C LEU A 60 14.80 -0.73 -4.04
N VAL A 61 14.59 -1.97 -3.61
CA VAL A 61 14.85 -2.41 -2.22
C VAL A 61 16.35 -2.53 -1.93
N ALA A 62 17.18 -2.94 -2.89
CA ALA A 62 18.62 -3.05 -2.72
C ALA A 62 19.32 -1.69 -2.55
N ASN A 63 18.73 -0.62 -3.08
CA ASN A 63 19.27 0.74 -2.99
C ASN A 63 18.45 1.62 -2.03
N ALA A 64 17.55 1.03 -1.23
CA ALA A 64 16.86 1.73 -0.16
C ALA A 64 17.76 1.87 1.07
N SER A 65 17.54 2.92 1.87
CA SER A 65 18.11 3.00 3.22
C SER A 65 17.68 1.79 4.04
N PRO A 66 18.57 1.21 4.87
CA PRO A 66 18.27 -0.01 5.61
C PRO A 66 17.24 0.21 6.72
N PHE A 67 16.42 -0.81 6.97
CA PHE A 67 15.51 -0.89 8.11
C PHE A 67 15.75 -2.20 8.88
N PRO A 68 15.82 -2.19 10.24
CA PRO A 68 16.03 -3.40 11.02
C PRO A 68 14.74 -4.24 11.08
N ARG A 69 14.57 -5.12 10.08
CA ARG A 69 13.42 -6.02 9.94
C ARG A 69 13.22 -6.92 11.16
N PRO A 70 12.01 -7.02 11.73
CA PRO A 70 11.68 -7.99 12.78
C PRO A 70 11.54 -9.42 12.23
N ASP A 71 11.65 -10.40 13.13
CA ASP A 71 11.49 -11.84 12.79
C ASP A 71 10.04 -12.34 12.96
N TYR A 72 9.20 -11.62 13.71
CA TYR A 72 7.79 -11.97 13.89
C TYR A 72 6.95 -11.61 12.65
N ASP A 73 5.72 -12.14 12.56
CA ASP A 73 4.79 -11.80 11.49
C ASP A 73 4.30 -10.35 11.61
N PHE A 74 4.37 -9.61 10.51
CA PHE A 74 3.85 -8.25 10.42
C PHE A 74 3.45 -7.92 8.98
N ALA A 75 2.56 -6.95 8.85
CA ALA A 75 1.95 -6.61 7.59
C ALA A 75 2.23 -5.18 7.14
N ASP A 76 1.93 -4.94 5.87
CA ASP A 76 1.63 -3.62 5.33
C ASP A 76 0.21 -3.62 4.72
N ILE A 77 -0.43 -2.46 4.73
CA ILE A 77 -1.72 -2.20 4.11
C ILE A 77 -1.61 -0.92 3.31
N VAL A 78 -1.61 -1.04 1.98
CA VAL A 78 -1.24 0.07 1.10
C VAL A 78 -1.83 -0.12 -0.30
N GLY A 79 -2.27 0.98 -0.91
CA GLY A 79 -2.76 1.00 -2.28
C GLY A 79 -1.74 1.60 -3.26
N THR A 80 -1.91 1.32 -4.54
CA THR A 80 -1.15 1.99 -5.63
C THR A 80 -1.40 3.50 -5.69
N GLY A 81 -2.50 3.97 -5.11
CA GLY A 81 -3.08 5.29 -5.28
C GLY A 81 -3.57 5.53 -6.70
N GLY A 82 -4.09 6.75 -6.93
CA GLY A 82 -4.44 7.21 -8.27
C GLY A 82 -5.74 6.63 -8.82
N ASP A 83 -6.62 6.08 -7.96
CA ASP A 83 -7.99 5.67 -8.32
C ASP A 83 -8.89 6.86 -8.71
N GLY A 84 -8.56 8.06 -8.25
CA GLY A 84 -9.29 9.30 -8.55
C GLY A 84 -10.53 9.51 -7.68
N ALA A 85 -10.77 8.66 -6.69
CA ALA A 85 -12.00 8.69 -5.88
C ALA A 85 -11.95 9.72 -4.72
N ASN A 86 -10.77 10.23 -4.38
CA ASN A 86 -10.57 11.21 -3.31
C ASN A 86 -11.22 10.81 -1.97
N THR A 87 -11.17 9.52 -1.62
CA THR A 87 -11.73 9.04 -0.36
C THR A 87 -10.92 9.52 0.84
N ILE A 88 -11.47 9.32 2.04
CA ILE A 88 -10.70 9.40 3.29
C ILE A 88 -9.47 8.47 3.25
N ASN A 89 -8.51 8.67 4.16
CA ASN A 89 -7.29 7.87 4.23
C ASN A 89 -7.54 6.47 4.86
N ILE A 90 -8.24 5.59 4.12
CA ILE A 90 -8.71 4.28 4.57
C ILE A 90 -7.54 3.39 5.02
N SER A 91 -6.54 3.14 4.18
CA SER A 91 -5.41 2.28 4.54
C SER A 91 -4.55 2.82 5.70
N THR A 92 -4.45 4.15 5.88
CA THR A 92 -3.77 4.73 7.05
C THR A 92 -4.55 4.47 8.33
N THR A 93 -5.86 4.72 8.30
CA THR A 93 -6.75 4.51 9.45
C THR A 93 -6.79 3.02 9.83
N SER A 94 -6.89 2.15 8.83
CA SER A 94 -6.90 0.70 8.98
C SER A 94 -5.62 0.16 9.61
N ALA A 95 -4.45 0.79 9.38
CA ALA A 95 -3.21 0.38 10.02
C ALA A 95 -3.25 0.52 11.54
N PHE A 96 -3.79 1.63 12.07
CA PHE A 96 -3.95 1.83 13.52
C PHE A 96 -5.03 0.93 14.10
N VAL A 97 -6.16 0.77 13.42
CA VAL A 97 -7.24 -0.12 13.89
C VAL A 97 -6.77 -1.57 13.93
N ALA A 98 -6.07 -2.05 12.90
CA ALA A 98 -5.50 -3.40 12.89
C ALA A 98 -4.46 -3.59 14.01
N ALA A 99 -3.62 -2.59 14.26
CA ALA A 99 -2.69 -2.63 15.40
C ALA A 99 -3.39 -2.72 16.75
N ALA A 100 -4.48 -1.96 16.94
CA ALA A 100 -5.31 -2.04 18.12
C ALA A 100 -6.14 -3.36 18.21
N CYS A 101 -6.37 -4.04 17.08
CA CYS A 101 -6.87 -5.43 17.05
C CYS A 101 -5.79 -6.47 17.43
N GLY A 102 -4.52 -6.06 17.57
CA GLY A 102 -3.44 -6.90 18.08
C GLY A 102 -2.46 -7.43 17.02
N VAL A 103 -2.58 -7.04 15.74
CA VAL A 103 -1.62 -7.44 14.69
C VAL A 103 -0.54 -6.38 14.48
N LYS A 104 0.61 -6.76 13.92
CA LYS A 104 1.73 -5.83 13.70
C LYS A 104 1.67 -5.23 12.30
N VAL A 105 1.71 -3.89 12.18
CA VAL A 105 1.61 -3.17 10.90
C VAL A 105 2.74 -2.16 10.72
N ALA A 106 3.62 -2.41 9.76
CA ALA A 106 4.68 -1.50 9.34
C ALA A 106 4.24 -0.82 8.03
N LYS A 107 3.43 0.23 8.12
CA LYS A 107 2.82 0.86 6.94
C LYS A 107 3.86 1.63 6.15
N HIS A 108 4.03 1.31 4.87
CA HIS A 108 4.78 2.15 3.94
C HIS A 108 3.86 3.19 3.29
N GLY A 109 4.33 4.43 3.19
CA GLY A 109 3.52 5.47 2.58
C GLY A 109 4.33 6.64 2.03
N ASN A 110 3.69 7.39 1.14
CA ASN A 110 4.27 8.54 0.46
C ASN A 110 3.37 9.78 0.63
N ARG A 111 3.86 10.93 0.16
CA ARG A 111 3.06 12.15 -0.02
C ARG A 111 1.95 11.91 -1.04
N GLY A 112 0.82 12.60 -0.88
CA GLY A 112 -0.30 12.52 -1.82
C GLY A 112 0.14 12.94 -3.23
N VAL A 113 -0.14 12.10 -4.23
CA VAL A 113 0.13 12.41 -5.65
C VAL A 113 -1.15 12.79 -6.41
N SER A 114 -2.30 12.23 -6.00
CA SER A 114 -3.59 12.41 -6.68
C SER A 114 -4.76 12.77 -5.76
N SER A 115 -4.67 12.49 -4.45
CA SER A 115 -5.70 12.85 -3.46
C SER A 115 -5.43 14.24 -2.86
N LYS A 116 -6.47 14.86 -2.32
CA LYS A 116 -6.38 16.12 -1.56
C LYS A 116 -5.53 16.01 -0.29
N SER A 117 -5.42 14.80 0.28
CA SER A 117 -4.65 14.50 1.48
C SER A 117 -4.00 13.11 1.38
N GLY A 118 -2.66 13.06 1.37
CA GLY A 118 -1.91 11.81 1.38
C GLY A 118 -1.73 11.23 2.78
N SER A 119 -1.24 9.99 2.86
CA SER A 119 -0.98 9.33 4.14
C SER A 119 -0.05 10.14 5.05
N SER A 120 1.03 10.71 4.51
CA SER A 120 1.96 11.53 5.28
C SER A 120 1.37 12.85 5.74
N ASP A 121 0.48 13.44 4.96
CA ASP A 121 -0.12 14.74 5.26
C ASP A 121 -1.06 14.61 6.46
N LEU A 122 -1.88 13.55 6.46
CA LEU A 122 -2.72 13.17 7.60
C LEU A 122 -1.90 12.88 8.87
N LEU A 123 -0.85 12.05 8.76
CA LEU A 123 -0.02 11.69 9.92
C LEU A 123 0.70 12.91 10.50
N SER A 124 1.21 13.79 9.64
CA SER A 124 1.79 15.06 10.05
C SER A 124 0.76 15.96 10.75
N ALA A 125 -0.50 15.96 10.29
CA ALA A 125 -1.58 16.72 10.92
C ALA A 125 -1.93 16.19 12.33
N PHE A 126 -1.68 14.90 12.60
CA PHE A 126 -1.76 14.31 13.94
C PHE A 126 -0.49 14.54 14.79
N GLY A 127 0.54 15.20 14.25
CA GLY A 127 1.80 15.47 14.95
C GLY A 127 2.78 14.30 14.91
N ILE A 128 2.57 13.29 14.08
CA ILE A 128 3.50 12.17 13.93
C ILE A 128 4.71 12.63 13.13
N ASN A 129 5.90 12.38 13.68
CA ASN A 129 7.15 12.73 13.04
C ASN A 129 7.51 11.75 11.91
N MET A 130 7.48 12.29 10.69
CA MET A 130 7.74 11.56 9.46
C MET A 130 9.22 11.22 9.25
N GLU A 131 10.12 11.81 10.04
CA GLU A 131 11.58 11.66 9.95
C GLU A 131 12.17 10.85 11.11
N MET A 132 11.33 10.08 11.83
CA MET A 132 11.81 9.13 12.84
C MET A 132 12.90 8.21 12.27
N SER A 133 13.94 7.95 13.08
CA SER A 133 15.02 7.04 12.69
C SER A 133 14.51 5.61 12.51
N ALA A 134 15.18 4.81 11.68
CA ALA A 134 14.80 3.41 11.47
C ALA A 134 14.76 2.60 12.78
N GLN A 135 15.64 2.89 13.75
CA GLN A 135 15.60 2.27 15.08
C GLN A 135 14.35 2.67 15.88
N ASN A 136 13.99 3.95 15.90
CA ASN A 136 12.82 4.42 16.65
C ASN A 136 11.52 3.93 16.00
N THR A 137 11.45 3.95 14.67
CA THR A 137 10.33 3.38 13.90
C THR A 137 10.18 1.88 14.16
N ARG A 138 11.30 1.13 14.27
CA ARG A 138 11.26 -0.28 14.67
C ARG A 138 10.77 -0.47 16.11
N GLN A 139 11.24 0.34 17.05
CA GLN A 139 10.79 0.28 18.44
C GLN A 139 9.30 0.59 18.57
N ALA A 140 8.77 1.53 17.77
CA ALA A 140 7.34 1.81 17.70
C ALA A 140 6.53 0.60 17.21
N LEU A 141 7.03 -0.13 16.21
CA LEU A 141 6.39 -1.37 15.76
C LEU A 141 6.41 -2.45 16.85
N ASP A 142 7.53 -2.61 17.56
CA ASP A 142 7.66 -3.58 18.65
C ASP A 142 6.66 -3.26 19.78
N ASP A 143 6.62 -2.01 20.24
CA ASP A 143 5.84 -1.60 21.42
C ASP A 143 4.36 -1.33 21.13
N LEU A 144 4.06 -0.55 20.09
CA LEU A 144 2.71 -0.06 19.76
C LEU A 144 1.99 -0.97 18.77
N GLY A 145 2.74 -1.83 18.07
CA GLY A 145 2.20 -2.66 16.99
C GLY A 145 1.99 -1.93 15.67
N VAL A 146 2.25 -0.63 15.61
CA VAL A 146 2.14 0.18 14.39
C VAL A 146 3.37 1.06 14.21
N ALA A 147 3.83 1.18 12.98
CA ALA A 147 4.84 2.14 12.58
C ALA A 147 4.57 2.64 11.16
N PHE A 148 5.07 3.83 10.86
CA PHE A 148 5.00 4.41 9.52
C PHE A 148 6.40 4.59 8.94
N LEU A 149 6.61 4.08 7.72
CA LEU A 149 7.85 4.21 6.97
C LEU A 149 7.62 5.19 5.82
N PHE A 150 8.22 6.38 5.92
CA PHE A 150 8.02 7.44 4.94
C PHE A 150 8.91 7.24 3.71
N ALA A 151 8.30 6.93 2.56
CA ALA A 151 9.01 6.54 1.35
C ALA A 151 10.20 7.45 0.95
N PRO A 152 10.09 8.80 1.00
CA PRO A 152 11.22 9.68 0.68
C PRO A 152 12.46 9.53 1.57
N GLN A 153 12.31 9.06 2.81
CA GLN A 153 13.42 8.81 3.74
C GLN A 153 14.24 7.57 3.33
N TYR A 154 13.57 6.59 2.72
CA TYR A 154 14.18 5.29 2.38
C TYR A 154 14.58 5.19 0.91
N HIS A 155 13.86 5.85 0.00
CA HIS A 155 14.02 5.65 -1.44
C HIS A 155 14.59 6.88 -2.16
N GLY A 156 15.75 7.38 -1.72
CA GLY A 156 16.38 8.58 -2.29
C GLY A 156 16.63 8.52 -3.81
N GLY A 157 16.87 7.33 -4.36
CA GLY A 157 17.05 7.11 -5.80
C GLY A 157 15.83 7.46 -6.67
N PHE A 158 14.62 7.49 -6.11
CA PHE A 158 13.41 7.86 -6.86
C PHE A 158 13.45 9.27 -7.44
N ARG A 159 14.27 10.17 -6.87
CA ARG A 159 14.47 11.53 -7.40
C ARG A 159 14.93 11.54 -8.85
N HIS A 160 15.66 10.51 -9.30
CA HIS A 160 16.17 10.40 -10.66
C HIS A 160 15.06 10.09 -11.68
N ALA A 161 14.03 9.35 -11.27
CA ALA A 161 12.87 9.04 -12.11
C ALA A 161 11.77 10.12 -12.05
N ALA A 162 11.77 10.98 -11.03
CA ALA A 162 10.71 11.95 -10.79
C ALA A 162 10.47 12.93 -11.97
N PRO A 163 11.50 13.57 -12.58
CA PRO A 163 11.28 14.48 -13.71
C PRO A 163 10.62 13.79 -14.90
N VAL A 164 11.09 12.59 -15.25
CA VAL A 164 10.54 11.80 -16.38
C VAL A 164 9.08 11.46 -16.12
N ARG A 165 8.76 10.97 -14.92
CA ARG A 165 7.37 10.64 -14.54
C ARG A 165 6.45 11.86 -14.61
N GLN A 166 6.91 13.02 -14.14
CA GLN A 166 6.15 14.28 -14.20
C GLN A 166 5.92 14.74 -15.65
N SER A 167 6.90 14.57 -16.53
CA SER A 167 6.77 14.90 -17.96
C SER A 167 5.83 13.95 -18.70
N MET A 168 5.90 12.64 -18.41
CA MET A 168 5.09 11.63 -19.08
C MET A 168 3.60 11.71 -18.74
N LYS A 169 3.24 12.16 -17.52
CA LYS A 169 1.84 12.32 -17.06
C LYS A 169 0.94 11.10 -17.32
N THR A 170 1.52 9.90 -17.30
CA THR A 170 0.81 8.64 -17.49
C THR A 170 1.32 7.61 -16.48
N ARG A 171 0.47 6.63 -16.16
CA ARG A 171 0.84 5.54 -15.26
C ARG A 171 1.90 4.66 -15.93
N THR A 172 2.93 4.29 -15.18
CA THR A 172 4.00 3.36 -15.58
C THR A 172 4.17 2.32 -14.49
N ILE A 173 5.05 1.33 -14.68
CA ILE A 173 5.48 0.40 -13.63
C ILE A 173 5.78 1.08 -12.27
N PHE A 174 6.30 2.32 -12.23
CA PHE A 174 6.53 3.04 -10.97
C PHE A 174 5.27 3.28 -10.13
N ASN A 175 4.07 3.23 -10.73
CA ASN A 175 2.80 3.35 -10.03
C ASN A 175 2.43 2.09 -9.24
N ILE A 176 2.96 0.92 -9.61
CA ILE A 176 2.73 -0.34 -8.90
C ILE A 176 3.87 -0.72 -7.95
N LEU A 177 5.06 -0.13 -8.13
CA LEU A 177 6.23 -0.44 -7.30
C LEU A 177 6.15 0.09 -5.87
N GLY A 178 5.49 1.24 -5.63
CA GLY A 178 5.45 1.87 -4.30
C GLY A 178 4.98 0.94 -3.16
N PRO A 179 3.85 0.24 -3.34
CA PRO A 179 3.38 -0.79 -2.40
C PRO A 179 4.33 -1.99 -2.20
N LEU A 180 5.18 -2.32 -3.19
CA LEU A 180 5.98 -3.54 -3.19
C LEU A 180 7.40 -3.36 -2.62
N ILE A 181 7.80 -2.12 -2.34
CA ILE A 181 9.18 -1.77 -1.96
C ILE A 181 9.31 -1.36 -0.49
N ASN A 182 8.36 -1.71 0.36
CA ASN A 182 8.44 -1.42 1.80
C ASN A 182 9.81 -1.88 2.36
N PRO A 183 10.64 -0.98 2.90
CA PRO A 183 12.00 -1.30 3.30
C PRO A 183 12.05 -2.26 4.50
N ALA A 184 10.96 -2.38 5.27
CA ALA A 184 10.83 -3.39 6.32
C ALA A 184 10.63 -4.81 5.77
N ARG A 185 10.16 -4.96 4.51
CA ARG A 185 9.89 -6.25 3.85
C ARG A 185 8.90 -7.11 4.66
N PRO A 186 7.64 -6.66 4.81
CA PRO A 186 6.61 -7.42 5.50
C PRO A 186 6.39 -8.78 4.83
N ASN A 187 6.10 -9.79 5.63
CA ASN A 187 5.75 -11.11 5.12
C ASN A 187 4.24 -11.28 4.89
N ILE A 188 3.45 -10.31 5.36
CA ILE A 188 2.01 -10.22 5.14
C ILE A 188 1.66 -8.91 4.41
N GLN A 189 0.73 -8.91 3.46
CA GLN A 189 0.36 -7.66 2.79
C GLN A 189 -1.10 -7.65 2.32
N LEU A 190 -1.81 -6.54 2.59
CA LEU A 190 -3.04 -6.19 1.88
C LEU A 190 -2.72 -5.05 0.92
N MET A 191 -2.77 -5.32 -0.39
CA MET A 191 -2.44 -4.33 -1.42
C MET A 191 -3.63 -4.03 -2.31
N GLY A 192 -4.01 -2.76 -2.38
CA GLY A 192 -4.98 -2.30 -3.35
C GLY A 192 -4.35 -1.91 -4.68
N VAL A 193 -5.06 -2.14 -5.78
CA VAL A 193 -4.65 -1.74 -7.13
C VAL A 193 -5.72 -0.92 -7.85
N TYR A 194 -5.31 0.11 -8.60
CA TYR A 194 -6.22 1.01 -9.31
C TYR A 194 -6.97 0.37 -10.49
N SER A 195 -6.59 -0.84 -10.91
CA SER A 195 -7.16 -1.54 -12.06
C SER A 195 -7.40 -3.02 -11.74
N PRO A 196 -8.55 -3.59 -12.13
CA PRO A 196 -8.83 -5.01 -11.90
C PRO A 196 -7.83 -5.92 -12.61
N GLU A 197 -7.28 -5.50 -13.75
CA GLU A 197 -6.29 -6.26 -14.53
C GLU A 197 -4.96 -6.45 -13.80
N LEU A 198 -4.68 -5.64 -12.77
CA LEU A 198 -3.47 -5.74 -11.96
C LEU A 198 -3.59 -6.74 -10.81
N VAL A 199 -4.80 -7.16 -10.44
CA VAL A 199 -5.03 -8.02 -9.27
C VAL A 199 -4.21 -9.31 -9.35
N ARG A 200 -4.33 -10.02 -10.48
CA ARG A 200 -3.63 -11.29 -10.70
C ARG A 200 -2.11 -11.13 -10.88
N PRO A 201 -1.58 -10.26 -11.76
CA PRO A 201 -0.13 -10.11 -11.96
C PRO A 201 0.63 -9.66 -10.70
N ILE A 202 0.02 -8.81 -9.86
CA ILE A 202 0.63 -8.38 -8.61
C ILE A 202 0.63 -9.51 -7.58
N ALA A 203 -0.43 -10.34 -7.53
CA ALA A 203 -0.43 -11.52 -6.67
C ALA A 203 0.66 -12.53 -7.09
N GLU A 204 0.85 -12.75 -8.39
CA GLU A 204 1.94 -13.58 -8.92
C GLU A 204 3.31 -13.03 -8.54
N THR A 205 3.49 -11.70 -8.62
CA THR A 205 4.69 -11.01 -8.17
C THR A 205 4.96 -11.26 -6.68
N MET A 206 3.94 -11.13 -5.82
CA MET A 206 4.06 -11.35 -4.39
C MET A 206 4.40 -12.81 -4.03
N VAL A 207 3.90 -13.80 -4.78
CA VAL A 207 4.30 -15.21 -4.64
C VAL A 207 5.79 -15.37 -4.95
N GLN A 208 6.28 -14.79 -6.05
CA GLN A 208 7.71 -14.85 -6.40
C GLN A 208 8.60 -14.11 -5.39
N MET A 209 8.09 -13.05 -4.74
CA MET A 209 8.75 -12.34 -3.65
C MET A 209 8.78 -13.14 -2.34
N GLY A 210 8.01 -14.23 -2.24
CA GLY A 210 7.99 -15.11 -1.08
C GLY A 210 7.14 -14.60 0.09
N LEU A 211 6.09 -13.82 -0.17
CA LEU A 211 5.15 -13.41 0.89
C LEU A 211 4.45 -14.65 1.48
N LYS A 212 4.27 -14.65 2.80
CA LYS A 212 3.63 -15.75 3.55
C LYS A 212 2.12 -15.77 3.31
N ARG A 213 1.47 -14.60 3.42
CA ARG A 213 0.04 -14.38 3.16
C ARG A 213 -0.13 -13.00 2.54
N ALA A 214 -0.96 -12.86 1.53
CA ALA A 214 -1.28 -11.54 1.01
C ALA A 214 -2.63 -11.54 0.30
N ALA A 215 -3.21 -10.37 0.13
CA ALA A 215 -4.38 -10.17 -0.70
C ALA A 215 -4.14 -8.96 -1.58
N VAL A 216 -4.34 -9.13 -2.89
CA VAL A 216 -4.40 -8.02 -3.84
C VAL A 216 -5.86 -7.73 -4.13
N VAL A 217 -6.29 -6.47 -4.02
CA VAL A 217 -7.70 -6.10 -4.13
C VAL A 217 -7.95 -4.98 -5.13
N HIS A 218 -9.10 -5.04 -5.78
CA HIS A 218 -9.68 -3.93 -6.55
C HIS A 218 -11.17 -3.82 -6.22
N GLY A 219 -11.57 -2.75 -5.54
CA GLY A 219 -12.93 -2.55 -5.05
C GLY A 219 -13.73 -1.59 -5.90
N SER A 220 -14.45 -2.09 -6.92
CA SER A 220 -15.39 -1.29 -7.72
C SER A 220 -14.87 0.10 -8.12
N GLY A 221 -13.65 0.14 -8.66
CA GLY A 221 -12.96 1.38 -9.05
C GLY A 221 -11.94 1.92 -8.05
N LEU A 222 -11.90 1.40 -6.82
CA LEU A 222 -10.96 1.79 -5.76
C LEU A 222 -9.77 0.82 -5.67
N ASP A 223 -8.65 1.34 -5.18
CA ASP A 223 -7.52 0.54 -4.71
C ASP A 223 -7.63 0.24 -3.20
N GLU A 224 -8.83 -0.16 -2.77
CA GLU A 224 -9.20 -0.56 -1.41
C GLU A 224 -10.32 -1.61 -1.50
N VAL A 225 -10.68 -2.28 -0.39
CA VAL A 225 -11.93 -3.07 -0.32
C VAL A 225 -13.13 -2.12 -0.33
N ALA A 226 -14.08 -2.35 -1.23
CA ALA A 226 -15.23 -1.46 -1.46
C ALA A 226 -16.41 -1.73 -0.52
N ILE A 227 -17.13 -0.65 -0.19
CA ILE A 227 -18.42 -0.70 0.52
C ILE A 227 -19.62 -0.38 -0.40
N HIS A 228 -19.37 0.09 -1.62
CA HIS A 228 -20.37 0.51 -2.60
C HIS A 228 -20.61 -0.52 -3.71
N GLY A 229 -19.88 -1.64 -3.69
CA GLY A 229 -19.95 -2.67 -4.72
C GLY A 229 -19.03 -3.85 -4.43
N GLU A 230 -18.75 -4.63 -5.48
CA GLU A 230 -17.89 -5.80 -5.42
C GLU A 230 -16.40 -5.44 -5.27
N THR A 231 -15.66 -6.32 -4.61
CA THR A 231 -14.20 -6.30 -4.52
C THR A 231 -13.64 -7.57 -5.13
N LEU A 232 -12.84 -7.43 -6.18
CA LEU A 232 -12.05 -8.53 -6.72
C LEU A 232 -10.84 -8.76 -5.81
N VAL A 233 -10.58 -10.01 -5.48
CA VAL A 233 -9.49 -10.41 -4.59
C VAL A 233 -8.67 -11.53 -5.22
N ALA A 234 -7.35 -11.38 -5.22
CA ALA A 234 -6.40 -12.48 -5.36
C ALA A 234 -5.70 -12.71 -4.02
N GLU A 235 -6.12 -13.73 -3.28
CA GLU A 235 -5.52 -14.11 -2.00
C GLU A 235 -4.38 -15.11 -2.22
N ILE A 236 -3.27 -14.88 -1.55
CA ILE A 236 -2.10 -15.75 -1.48
C ILE A 236 -2.13 -16.50 -0.15
N LYS A 237 -2.23 -17.82 -0.23
CA LYS A 237 -2.19 -18.74 0.91
C LYS A 237 -1.35 -19.97 0.55
N ASP A 238 -0.31 -20.23 1.33
CA ASP A 238 0.61 -21.36 1.11
C ASP A 238 1.22 -21.40 -0.30
N GLY A 239 1.59 -20.22 -0.82
CA GLY A 239 2.17 -20.06 -2.17
C GLY A 239 1.18 -20.24 -3.33
N LYS A 240 -0.11 -20.42 -3.04
CA LYS A 240 -1.18 -20.54 -4.04
C LYS A 240 -2.01 -19.26 -4.09
N ILE A 241 -2.45 -18.92 -5.30
CA ILE A 241 -3.35 -17.78 -5.53
C ILE A 241 -4.77 -18.32 -5.69
N VAL A 242 -5.69 -17.81 -4.88
CA VAL A 242 -7.13 -18.07 -4.98
C VAL A 242 -7.82 -16.75 -5.31
N GLU A 243 -8.57 -16.74 -6.41
CA GLU A 243 -9.33 -15.57 -6.86
C GLU A 243 -10.80 -15.70 -6.50
N TYR A 244 -11.39 -14.64 -5.97
CA TYR A 244 -12.79 -14.57 -5.61
C TYR A 244 -13.26 -13.12 -5.53
N THR A 245 -14.57 -12.95 -5.39
CA THR A 245 -15.22 -11.65 -5.21
C THR A 245 -15.81 -11.56 -3.80
N LEU A 246 -15.69 -10.40 -3.17
CA LEU A 246 -16.36 -10.05 -1.92
C LEU A 246 -17.34 -8.90 -2.13
N THR A 247 -18.37 -8.89 -1.30
CA THR A 247 -19.38 -7.84 -1.16
C THR A 247 -19.40 -7.32 0.28
N PRO A 248 -19.98 -6.14 0.56
CA PRO A 248 -20.11 -5.66 1.94
C PRO A 248 -20.84 -6.65 2.87
N GLN A 249 -21.77 -7.43 2.34
CA GLN A 249 -22.55 -8.42 3.08
C GLN A 249 -21.70 -9.61 3.56
N ASP A 250 -20.60 -9.92 2.88
CA ASP A 250 -19.65 -10.96 3.32
C ASP A 250 -18.95 -10.55 4.63
N PHE A 251 -18.84 -9.24 4.89
CA PHE A 251 -18.37 -8.66 6.15
C PHE A 251 -19.51 -8.41 7.15
N GLY A 252 -20.75 -8.70 6.79
CA GLY A 252 -21.92 -8.43 7.64
C GLY A 252 -22.29 -6.94 7.72
N LEU A 253 -21.89 -6.14 6.74
CA LEU A 253 -22.12 -4.70 6.69
C LEU A 253 -23.06 -4.31 5.56
N ASP A 254 -23.74 -3.18 5.75
CA ASP A 254 -24.55 -2.58 4.71
C ASP A 254 -23.69 -1.97 3.60
N SER A 255 -24.29 -1.82 2.42
CA SER A 255 -23.67 -1.09 1.32
C SER A 255 -23.93 0.41 1.46
N TYR A 256 -22.93 1.23 1.17
CA TYR A 256 -23.01 2.69 1.22
C TYR A 256 -22.54 3.30 -0.11
N PRO A 257 -23.05 4.47 -0.50
CA PRO A 257 -22.56 5.15 -1.70
C PRO A 257 -21.12 5.64 -1.50
N LEU A 258 -20.31 5.64 -2.58
CA LEU A 258 -18.92 6.10 -2.55
C LEU A 258 -18.76 7.53 -1.98
N GLN A 259 -19.73 8.41 -2.25
CA GLN A 259 -19.75 9.79 -1.77
C GLN A 259 -19.82 9.89 -0.23
N ALA A 260 -20.31 8.85 0.46
CA ALA A 260 -20.38 8.85 1.93
C ALA A 260 -19.01 8.69 2.60
N ILE A 261 -17.96 8.36 1.83
CA ILE A 261 -16.57 8.21 2.28
C ILE A 261 -15.62 9.14 1.53
N GLU A 262 -16.15 10.17 0.88
CA GLU A 262 -15.34 11.24 0.28
C GLU A 262 -14.51 11.94 1.36
N GLY A 263 -13.25 12.18 1.03
CA GLY A 263 -12.30 12.89 1.88
C GLY A 263 -12.21 14.38 1.53
N GLY A 264 -11.57 15.11 2.42
CA GLY A 264 -11.33 16.54 2.34
C GLY A 264 -9.85 16.90 2.20
N ASP A 265 -9.55 18.13 2.58
CA ASP A 265 -8.17 18.58 2.80
C ASP A 265 -7.52 17.84 4.01
N PRO A 266 -6.21 18.00 4.25
CA PRO A 266 -5.54 17.31 5.35
C PRO A 266 -6.16 17.54 6.76
N GLN A 267 -6.70 18.72 7.05
CA GLN A 267 -7.32 19.01 8.35
C GLN A 267 -8.73 18.44 8.44
N GLU A 268 -9.51 18.50 7.35
CA GLU A 268 -10.81 17.84 7.26
C GLU A 268 -10.64 16.33 7.45
N ASN A 269 -9.70 15.71 6.74
CA ASN A 269 -9.41 14.28 6.91
C ASN A 269 -8.92 13.95 8.31
N ARG A 270 -8.09 14.79 8.94
CA ARG A 270 -7.69 14.61 10.34
C ARG A 270 -8.91 14.52 11.26
N LEU A 271 -9.85 15.45 11.16
CA LEU A 271 -11.06 15.45 11.99
C LEU A 271 -11.96 14.25 11.70
N ILE A 272 -12.11 13.87 10.43
CA ILE A 272 -12.89 12.68 10.05
C ILE A 272 -12.25 11.42 10.65
N ILE A 273 -10.94 11.25 10.51
CA ILE A 273 -10.23 10.07 11.05
C ILE A 273 -10.27 10.07 12.58
N GLU A 274 -10.09 11.20 13.25
CA GLU A 274 -10.26 11.31 14.70
C GLU A 274 -11.65 10.89 15.15
N ASN A 275 -12.70 11.33 14.44
CA ASN A 275 -14.07 10.90 14.74
C ASN A 275 -14.25 9.40 14.55
N ILE A 276 -13.74 8.81 13.46
CA ILE A 276 -13.79 7.36 13.24
C ILE A 276 -13.13 6.60 14.38
N LEU A 277 -11.91 7.00 14.75
CA LEU A 277 -11.08 6.32 15.74
C LEU A 277 -11.55 6.55 17.19
N THR A 278 -12.51 7.43 17.42
CA THR A 278 -13.11 7.73 18.74
C THR A 278 -14.61 7.42 18.82
N GLY A 279 -15.13 6.62 17.87
CA GLY A 279 -16.52 6.15 17.88
C GLY A 279 -17.57 7.17 17.45
N LYS A 280 -17.17 8.25 16.77
CA LYS A 280 -18.03 9.34 16.28
C LYS A 280 -18.12 9.41 14.75
N GLY A 281 -17.47 8.49 14.02
CA GLY A 281 -17.53 8.40 12.56
C GLY A 281 -18.93 8.01 12.07
N THR A 282 -19.24 8.33 10.81
CA THR A 282 -20.48 7.85 10.19
C THR A 282 -20.42 6.35 9.92
N SER A 283 -21.57 5.69 9.78
CA SER A 283 -21.62 4.24 9.49
C SER A 283 -20.85 3.87 8.22
N ALA A 284 -20.90 4.70 7.17
CA ALA A 284 -20.17 4.46 5.93
C ALA A 284 -18.64 4.57 6.11
N GLN A 285 -18.18 5.58 6.86
CA GLN A 285 -16.76 5.79 7.15
C GLN A 285 -16.18 4.65 8.00
N VAL A 286 -16.93 4.24 9.03
CA VAL A 286 -16.60 3.09 9.88
C VAL A 286 -16.58 1.80 9.06
N ALA A 287 -17.58 1.57 8.20
CA ALA A 287 -17.64 0.41 7.33
C ALA A 287 -16.43 0.32 6.37
N ALA A 288 -16.02 1.44 5.76
CA ALA A 288 -14.86 1.47 4.84
C ALA A 288 -13.57 1.01 5.51
N VAL A 289 -13.35 1.40 6.77
CA VAL A 289 -12.18 0.95 7.55
C VAL A 289 -12.37 -0.51 7.98
N ALA A 290 -13.55 -0.87 8.46
CA ALA A 290 -13.84 -2.21 8.98
C ALA A 290 -13.63 -3.32 7.94
N VAL A 291 -14.05 -3.13 6.68
CA VAL A 291 -13.87 -4.17 5.62
C VAL A 291 -12.40 -4.39 5.27
N ASN A 292 -11.60 -3.33 5.24
CA ASN A 292 -10.16 -3.40 4.95
C ASN A 292 -9.39 -4.05 6.12
N VAL A 293 -9.70 -3.66 7.36
CA VAL A 293 -9.14 -4.31 8.55
C VAL A 293 -9.55 -5.78 8.61
N ALA A 294 -10.81 -6.11 8.31
CA ALA A 294 -11.31 -7.47 8.36
C ALA A 294 -10.56 -8.41 7.41
N LEU A 295 -10.31 -7.96 6.19
CA LEU A 295 -9.52 -8.71 5.21
C LEU A 295 -8.04 -8.80 5.62
N LEU A 296 -7.47 -7.74 6.21
CA LEU A 296 -6.12 -7.78 6.74
C LEU A 296 -5.98 -8.80 7.89
N LEU A 297 -6.92 -8.83 8.84
CA LEU A 297 -6.94 -9.81 9.93
C LEU A 297 -7.03 -11.24 9.39
N ARG A 298 -7.77 -11.49 8.32
CA ARG A 298 -7.77 -12.80 7.65
C ARG A 298 -6.39 -13.24 7.18
N MET A 299 -5.53 -12.31 6.75
CA MET A 299 -4.15 -12.63 6.39
C MET A 299 -3.30 -13.09 7.60
N PHE A 300 -3.70 -12.71 8.82
CA PHE A 300 -3.13 -13.22 10.07
C PHE A 300 -3.79 -14.51 10.58
N GLY A 301 -4.74 -15.09 9.83
CA GLY A 301 -5.40 -16.36 10.16
C GLY A 301 -6.75 -16.24 10.85
N PHE A 302 -7.28 -15.03 11.02
CA PHE A 302 -8.64 -14.82 11.52
C PHE A 302 -9.64 -14.99 10.35
N GLU A 303 -10.12 -16.21 10.09
CA GLU A 303 -10.82 -16.54 8.83
C GLU A 303 -12.26 -15.98 8.72
N ASP A 304 -12.92 -15.61 9.82
CA ASP A 304 -14.30 -15.08 9.83
C ASP A 304 -14.33 -13.57 9.59
N LEU A 305 -14.66 -13.16 8.36
CA LEU A 305 -14.70 -11.75 7.95
C LEU A 305 -15.73 -10.93 8.74
N LYS A 306 -16.85 -11.52 9.17
CA LYS A 306 -17.90 -10.80 9.92
C LYS A 306 -17.43 -10.53 11.35
N ALA A 307 -16.84 -11.54 11.99
CA ALA A 307 -16.24 -11.38 13.31
C ALA A 307 -15.09 -10.34 13.28
N ASN A 308 -14.25 -10.38 12.25
CA ASN A 308 -13.16 -9.43 12.11
C ASN A 308 -13.64 -7.99 11.88
N ALA A 309 -14.68 -7.80 11.04
CA ALA A 309 -15.27 -6.48 10.81
C ALA A 309 -15.90 -5.92 12.10
N GLN A 310 -16.61 -6.76 12.86
CA GLN A 310 -17.16 -6.37 14.15
C GLN A 310 -16.05 -5.99 15.15
N GLN A 311 -14.97 -6.77 15.22
CA GLN A 311 -13.82 -6.45 16.08
C GLN A 311 -13.20 -5.09 15.71
N ALA A 312 -13.05 -4.80 14.41
CA ALA A 312 -12.54 -3.50 13.96
C ALA A 312 -13.46 -2.34 14.39
N ILE A 313 -14.78 -2.53 14.27
CA ILE A 313 -15.79 -1.56 14.73
C ILE A 313 -15.69 -1.32 16.24
N ASP A 314 -15.62 -2.39 17.03
CA ASP A 314 -15.53 -2.31 18.49
C ASP A 314 -14.25 -1.58 18.93
N VAL A 315 -13.12 -1.86 18.26
CA VAL A 315 -11.84 -1.17 18.49
C VAL A 315 -11.91 0.32 18.17
N MET A 316 -12.51 0.69 17.03
CA MET A 316 -12.73 2.11 16.68
C MET A 316 -13.63 2.82 17.70
N ASN A 317 -14.72 2.17 18.13
CA ASN A 317 -15.64 2.73 19.12
C ASN A 317 -15.01 2.87 20.51
N SER A 318 -14.01 2.05 20.83
CA SER A 318 -13.34 2.07 22.13
C SER A 318 -12.34 3.21 22.30
N GLY A 319 -11.93 3.90 21.23
CA GLY A 319 -10.88 4.93 21.28
C GLY A 319 -9.44 4.38 21.23
N LYS A 320 -9.23 3.08 21.45
CA LYS A 320 -7.90 2.46 21.53
C LYS A 320 -7.01 2.71 20.31
N ALA A 321 -7.62 2.71 19.12
CA ALA A 321 -6.87 2.99 17.89
C ALA A 321 -6.40 4.45 17.81
N PHE A 322 -7.16 5.39 18.37
CA PHE A 322 -6.73 6.79 18.49
C PHE A 322 -5.63 6.96 19.54
N ASP A 323 -5.69 6.23 20.66
CA ASP A 323 -4.62 6.22 21.66
C ASP A 323 -3.26 5.82 21.03
N LEU A 324 -3.26 4.87 20.08
CA LEU A 324 -2.05 4.50 19.34
C LEU A 324 -1.53 5.63 18.44
N VAL A 325 -2.42 6.41 17.83
CA VAL A 325 -2.04 7.61 17.05
C VAL A 325 -1.31 8.61 17.96
N GLN A 326 -1.88 8.89 19.12
CA GLN A 326 -1.29 9.83 20.10
C GLN A 326 0.05 9.32 20.63
N GLN A 327 0.12 8.05 21.04
CA GLN A 327 1.36 7.43 21.52
C GLN A 327 2.46 7.40 20.44
N LEU A 328 2.10 7.23 19.17
CA LEU A 328 3.07 7.31 18.08
C LEU A 328 3.55 8.75 17.85
N ALA A 329 2.66 9.74 17.98
CA ALA A 329 3.02 11.16 17.87
C ALA A 329 3.95 11.62 19.01
N GLU A 330 3.84 11.02 20.19
CA GLU A 330 4.71 11.32 21.34
C GLU A 330 6.15 10.78 21.21
N ARG A 331 6.44 9.90 20.22
CA ARG A 331 7.73 9.21 20.08
C ARG A 331 8.85 9.99 19.40
N GLY A 332 8.67 11.30 19.17
CA GLY A 332 9.75 12.19 18.77
C GLY A 332 9.26 13.40 18.00
#